data_AF-A0A7C4ANE3-F1
#
_entry.id   AF-A0A7C4ANE3-F1
#
_cell.length_a   1.000
_cell.length_b   1.000
_cell.length_c   1.000
_cell.angle_alpha   90.00
_cell.angle_beta   90.00
_cell.angle_gamma   90.00
#
_symmetry.space_group_name_H-M   'P 1'
#
loop_
_entity.id
_entity.type
_entity.pdbx_description
1 polymer ?
#
loop_
_entity_poly.entity_id
_entity_poly.type
_entity_poly.pdbx_seq_one_letter_code
_entity_poly.pdbx_strand_id
1 'polypeptide(L)'
;MDEEQNTLFDGDDPAQAILKAENRFYEEVTVTEVVGTCPYGHKPGDVFRVTSMNSDGICGALLKAIFVQITALHYGGSIIWEKDAHSLWGCCPEAGRVTVAIRRIERKETSLLKTPAQFRNMTGKGYPLLDRYRLFVEVCDIGVTCYWGHKIGDVFEVDPFNVNGCCCFLYTQLYPFMHILLSGASPAWAATSHAVMGECPDTYDRLVYRLFLKDR
;
A
#
# COMPACT_ATOMS: atom_id res chain seq x y z
N MET A 1 18.12 -16.93 20.57
CA MET A 1 17.81 -15.55 20.96
C MET A 1 16.61 -15.15 20.13
N ASP A 2 15.49 -15.67 20.62
CA ASP A 2 14.09 -15.30 20.48
C ASP A 2 13.50 -15.15 19.05
N GLU A 3 13.10 -16.32 18.51
CA GLU A 3 11.93 -16.42 17.65
C GLU A 3 10.68 -16.11 18.50
N GLU A 4 10.27 -14.85 18.56
CA GLU A 4 8.88 -14.52 18.87
C GLU A 4 8.03 -15.02 17.69
N GLN A 5 7.65 -16.30 17.77
CA GLN A 5 6.53 -16.82 17.02
C GLN A 5 5.31 -15.99 17.40
N ASN A 6 4.89 -15.15 16.47
CA ASN A 6 3.72 -14.30 16.56
C ASN A 6 2.46 -15.17 16.63
N THR A 7 2.18 -15.78 17.78
CA THR A 7 0.93 -16.48 18.09
C THR A 7 -0.14 -15.43 18.39
N LEU A 8 -0.41 -14.54 17.44
CA LEU A 8 -1.45 -13.52 17.64
C LEU A 8 -2.87 -14.09 17.51
N PHE A 9 -3.03 -15.35 17.07
CA PHE A 9 -4.36 -15.89 16.79
C PHE A 9 -4.45 -17.42 16.88
N ASP A 10 -4.60 -17.94 18.10
CA ASP A 10 -5.05 -19.32 18.35
C ASP A 10 -6.54 -19.31 18.73
N GLY A 11 -7.41 -19.74 17.80
CA GLY A 11 -8.85 -19.90 18.01
C GLY A 11 -9.65 -20.00 16.69
N ASP A 12 -10.89 -20.50 16.77
CA ASP A 12 -11.91 -20.52 15.71
C ASP A 12 -12.42 -19.10 15.38
N ASP A 13 -11.52 -18.14 15.20
CA ASP A 13 -11.85 -16.78 14.82
C ASP A 13 -12.15 -16.72 13.32
N PRO A 14 -13.37 -16.35 12.90
CA PRO A 14 -13.73 -16.24 11.48
C PRO A 14 -12.79 -15.29 10.72
N ALA A 15 -12.22 -14.28 11.38
CA ALA A 15 -11.22 -13.41 10.79
C ALA A 15 -9.96 -14.16 10.35
N GLN A 16 -9.50 -15.13 11.15
CA GLN A 16 -8.33 -15.93 10.81
C GLN A 16 -8.58 -16.87 9.64
N ALA A 17 -9.79 -17.42 9.54
CA ALA A 17 -10.18 -18.22 8.40
C ALA A 17 -10.15 -17.37 7.11
N ILE A 18 -10.67 -16.13 7.18
CA ILE A 18 -10.60 -15.17 6.07
C ILE A 18 -9.15 -14.84 5.74
N LEU A 19 -8.32 -14.45 6.70
CA LEU A 19 -6.92 -14.11 6.46
C LEU A 19 -6.13 -15.28 5.86
N LYS A 20 -6.34 -16.51 6.32
CA LYS A 20 -5.72 -17.71 5.74
C LYS A 20 -6.17 -17.94 4.29
N ALA A 21 -7.44 -17.70 3.99
CA ALA A 21 -7.99 -17.82 2.64
C ALA A 21 -7.43 -16.74 1.70
N GLU A 22 -7.35 -15.49 2.15
CA GLU A 22 -6.78 -14.37 1.38
C GLU A 22 -5.29 -14.58 1.09
N ASN A 23 -4.51 -14.98 2.11
CA ASN A 23 -3.06 -15.20 1.98
C ASN A 23 -2.68 -16.45 1.15
N ARG A 24 -3.66 -17.22 0.68
CA ARG A 24 -3.45 -18.29 -0.32
C ARG A 24 -3.06 -17.72 -1.68
N PHE A 25 -3.34 -16.45 -1.95
CA PHE A 25 -3.05 -15.81 -3.23
C PHE A 25 -2.11 -14.62 -3.07
N TYR A 26 -1.35 -14.34 -4.12
CA TYR A 26 -0.65 -13.08 -4.31
C TYR A 26 -0.66 -12.70 -5.78
N GLU A 27 -0.43 -11.44 -6.05
CA GLU A 27 -0.34 -10.88 -7.39
C GLU A 27 1.13 -10.66 -7.72
N GLU A 28 1.62 -11.42 -8.70
CA GLU A 28 2.92 -11.18 -9.28
C GLU A 28 2.83 -10.00 -10.25
N VAL A 29 3.45 -8.89 -9.90
CA VAL A 29 3.54 -7.68 -10.71
C VAL A 29 4.92 -7.65 -11.37
N THR A 30 4.97 -7.87 -12.67
CA THR A 30 6.20 -7.82 -13.47
C THR A 30 6.27 -6.53 -14.26
N VAL A 31 7.35 -5.78 -14.13
CA VAL A 31 7.63 -4.61 -14.98
C VAL A 31 8.03 -5.09 -16.36
N THR A 32 7.20 -4.83 -17.36
CA THR A 32 7.43 -5.27 -18.74
C THR A 32 8.17 -4.24 -19.56
N GLU A 33 7.90 -2.95 -19.33
CA GLU A 33 8.48 -1.85 -20.09
C GLU A 33 8.71 -0.62 -19.20
N VAL A 34 9.80 0.10 -19.46
CA VAL A 34 10.07 1.42 -18.90
C VAL A 34 10.50 2.37 -20.02
N VAL A 35 9.68 3.39 -20.30
CA VAL A 35 9.97 4.41 -21.30
C VAL A 35 10.80 5.53 -20.67
N GLY A 36 12.06 5.70 -21.08
CA GLY A 36 12.94 6.71 -20.48
C GLY A 36 13.43 6.31 -19.07
N THR A 37 13.26 7.16 -18.06
CA THR A 37 13.79 6.91 -16.70
C THR A 37 12.70 7.04 -15.64
N CYS A 38 12.48 5.97 -14.86
CA CYS A 38 11.61 5.98 -13.70
C CYS A 38 12.30 6.71 -12.52
N PRO A 39 11.74 7.80 -11.96
CA PRO A 39 12.33 8.52 -10.82
C PRO A 39 12.47 7.65 -9.55
N TYR A 40 11.53 6.72 -9.35
CA TYR A 40 11.58 5.77 -8.24
C TYR A 40 12.65 4.67 -8.46
N GLY A 41 12.99 4.38 -9.71
CA GLY A 41 14.07 3.47 -10.09
C GLY A 41 13.64 2.06 -10.50
N HIS A 42 12.37 1.86 -10.89
CA HIS A 42 11.90 0.59 -11.49
C HIS A 42 12.57 0.32 -12.84
N LYS A 43 12.78 -0.97 -13.14
CA LYS A 43 13.45 -1.46 -14.35
C LYS A 43 12.65 -2.60 -14.99
N PRO A 44 12.70 -2.78 -16.32
CA PRO A 44 12.14 -3.96 -16.97
C PRO A 44 12.71 -5.25 -16.37
N GLY A 45 11.84 -6.21 -16.08
CA GLY A 45 12.17 -7.47 -15.42
C GLY A 45 12.10 -7.43 -13.88
N ASP A 46 11.87 -6.27 -13.25
CA ASP A 46 11.56 -6.22 -11.83
C ASP A 46 10.26 -7.00 -11.55
N VAL A 47 10.25 -7.82 -10.51
CA VAL A 47 9.09 -8.64 -10.10
C VAL A 47 8.77 -8.37 -8.64
N PHE A 48 7.50 -8.09 -8.37
CA PHE A 48 6.98 -7.82 -7.02
C PHE A 48 5.85 -8.79 -6.69
N ARG A 49 5.83 -9.29 -5.45
CA ARG A 49 4.80 -10.17 -4.89
C ARG A 49 3.87 -9.38 -3.99
N VAL A 50 2.86 -8.80 -4.63
CA VAL A 50 1.94 -7.85 -4.02
C VAL A 50 0.71 -8.60 -3.51
N THR A 51 0.08 -8.10 -2.46
CA THR A 51 -1.28 -8.50 -2.06
C THR A 51 -2.10 -7.24 -1.81
N SER A 52 -3.39 -7.39 -1.49
CA SER A 52 -4.21 -6.25 -1.05
C SER A 52 -3.69 -5.56 0.23
N MET A 53 -2.75 -6.19 0.96
CA MET A 53 -2.09 -5.61 2.14
C MET A 53 -0.59 -5.35 1.94
N ASN A 54 0.12 -6.16 1.16
CA ASN A 54 1.57 -6.10 1.01
C ASN A 54 2.00 -5.44 -0.30
N SER A 55 2.87 -4.43 -0.25
CA SER A 55 3.31 -3.69 -1.45
C SER A 55 4.58 -4.24 -2.11
N ASP A 56 5.36 -5.06 -1.40
CA ASP A 56 6.66 -5.58 -1.86
C ASP A 56 7.62 -4.53 -2.44
N GLY A 57 7.58 -3.30 -1.91
CA GLY A 57 8.48 -2.23 -2.33
C GLY A 57 8.11 -1.57 -3.67
N ILE A 58 6.99 -1.93 -4.28
CA ILE A 58 6.46 -1.23 -5.44
C ILE A 58 6.21 0.25 -5.09
N CYS A 59 6.52 1.14 -6.02
CA CYS A 59 6.22 2.57 -5.89
C CYS A 59 4.74 2.81 -5.58
N GLY A 60 4.44 3.64 -4.59
CA GLY A 60 3.09 3.98 -4.17
C GLY A 60 2.20 4.57 -5.27
N ALA A 61 2.74 5.37 -6.17
CA ALA A 61 1.99 5.92 -7.30
C ALA A 61 1.58 4.84 -8.30
N LEU A 62 2.49 3.88 -8.57
CA LEU A 62 2.20 2.72 -9.39
C LEU A 62 1.19 1.81 -8.69
N LEU A 63 1.42 1.50 -7.40
CA LEU A 63 0.49 0.72 -6.57
C LEU A 63 -0.92 1.30 -6.66
N LYS A 64 -1.09 2.60 -6.44
CA LYS A 64 -2.40 3.24 -6.46
C LYS A 64 -3.09 3.11 -7.81
N ALA A 65 -2.35 3.18 -8.92
CA ALA A 65 -2.91 3.06 -10.26
C ALA A 65 -3.34 1.64 -10.62
N ILE A 66 -2.68 0.63 -10.04
CA ILE A 66 -2.97 -0.80 -10.31
C ILE A 66 -3.72 -1.50 -9.16
N PHE A 67 -4.06 -0.78 -8.08
CA PHE A 67 -4.62 -1.38 -6.87
C PHE A 67 -5.95 -2.07 -7.12
N VAL A 68 -6.81 -1.48 -7.95
CA VAL A 68 -8.11 -2.08 -8.29
C VAL A 68 -7.93 -3.41 -9.02
N GLN A 69 -6.94 -3.52 -9.91
CA GLN A 69 -6.59 -4.73 -10.63
C GLN A 69 -6.05 -5.80 -9.66
N ILE A 70 -5.16 -5.40 -8.75
CA ILE A 70 -4.63 -6.29 -7.70
C ILE A 70 -5.79 -6.84 -6.87
N THR A 71 -6.62 -5.97 -6.30
CA THR A 71 -7.75 -6.36 -5.46
C THR A 71 -8.77 -7.21 -6.21
N ALA A 72 -9.10 -6.86 -7.46
CA ALA A 72 -10.03 -7.64 -8.27
C ALA A 72 -9.53 -9.07 -8.48
N LEU A 73 -8.25 -9.25 -8.86
CA LEU A 73 -7.66 -10.58 -9.01
C LEU A 73 -7.55 -11.32 -7.68
N HIS A 74 -7.18 -10.62 -6.60
CA HIS A 74 -6.98 -11.20 -5.27
C HIS A 74 -8.22 -11.93 -4.77
N TYR A 75 -9.38 -11.28 -4.88
CA TYR A 75 -10.68 -11.83 -4.49
C TYR A 75 -11.33 -12.73 -5.57
N GLY A 76 -10.57 -13.11 -6.61
CA GLY A 76 -11.02 -14.03 -7.66
C GLY A 76 -11.94 -13.43 -8.72
N GLY A 77 -12.02 -12.11 -8.79
CA GLY A 77 -12.63 -11.41 -9.91
C GLY A 77 -11.78 -11.48 -11.18
N SER A 78 -12.38 -11.07 -12.29
CA SER A 78 -11.73 -10.92 -13.58
C SER A 78 -12.30 -9.69 -14.29
N ILE A 79 -11.52 -9.12 -15.21
CA ILE A 79 -11.95 -7.98 -16.01
C ILE A 79 -12.56 -8.47 -17.31
N ILE A 80 -13.79 -8.06 -17.59
CA ILE A 80 -14.63 -8.65 -18.66
C ILE A 80 -14.09 -8.52 -20.08
N TRP A 81 -13.17 -7.59 -20.32
CA TRP A 81 -12.56 -7.36 -21.63
C TRP A 81 -11.19 -8.03 -21.79
N GLU A 82 -10.69 -8.71 -20.76
CA GLU A 82 -9.40 -9.40 -20.78
C GLU A 82 -9.55 -10.85 -21.22
N LYS A 83 -8.57 -11.35 -21.98
CA LYS A 83 -8.61 -12.71 -22.53
C LYS A 83 -8.26 -13.77 -21.48
N ASP A 84 -7.37 -13.43 -20.56
CA ASP A 84 -6.94 -14.28 -19.45
C ASP A 84 -7.55 -13.74 -18.17
N ALA A 85 -8.41 -14.53 -17.52
CA ALA A 85 -9.09 -14.13 -16.28
C ALA A 85 -8.14 -13.93 -15.09
N HIS A 86 -6.89 -14.39 -15.19
CA HIS A 86 -5.89 -14.31 -14.13
C HIS A 86 -4.75 -13.34 -14.43
N SER A 87 -4.82 -12.60 -15.53
CA SER A 87 -3.78 -11.68 -15.97
C SER A 87 -4.35 -10.35 -16.40
N LEU A 88 -3.72 -9.26 -15.97
CA LEU A 88 -4.11 -7.88 -16.30
C LEU A 88 -2.89 -7.03 -16.63
N TRP A 89 -3.12 -5.94 -17.37
CA TRP A 89 -2.10 -4.93 -17.62
C TRP A 89 -2.37 -3.68 -16.77
N GLY A 90 -1.29 -3.05 -16.34
CA GLY A 90 -1.32 -1.79 -15.60
C GLY A 90 -0.24 -0.85 -16.08
N CYS A 91 -0.42 0.44 -15.82
CA CYS A 91 0.58 1.45 -16.14
C CYS A 91 0.68 2.52 -15.04
N CYS A 92 1.87 3.08 -14.90
CA CYS A 92 2.13 4.18 -13.98
C CYS A 92 1.37 5.45 -14.41
N PRO A 93 0.83 6.24 -13.46
CA PRO A 93 0.08 7.47 -13.79
C PRO A 93 0.95 8.57 -14.43
N GLU A 94 2.27 8.42 -14.42
CA GLU A 94 3.23 9.33 -15.08
C GLU A 94 3.31 9.06 -16.59
N ALA A 95 2.19 9.26 -17.29
CA ALA A 95 2.04 9.06 -18.73
C ALA A 95 2.41 7.64 -19.20
N GLY A 96 2.17 6.62 -18.38
CA GLY A 96 2.45 5.23 -18.74
C GLY A 96 3.93 4.91 -18.83
N ARG A 97 4.80 5.69 -18.16
CA ARG A 97 6.25 5.50 -18.21
C ARG A 97 6.70 4.08 -17.83
N VAL A 98 5.97 3.45 -16.92
CA VAL A 98 6.22 2.07 -16.48
C VAL A 98 4.95 1.27 -16.80
N THR A 99 5.11 0.20 -17.55
CA THR A 99 4.04 -0.77 -17.84
C THR A 99 4.31 -2.04 -17.06
N VAL A 100 3.26 -2.63 -16.49
CA VAL A 100 3.33 -3.86 -15.73
C VAL A 100 2.33 -4.89 -16.23
N ALA A 101 2.71 -6.15 -16.16
CA ALA A 101 1.79 -7.28 -16.22
C ALA A 101 1.55 -7.77 -14.80
N ILE A 102 0.29 -8.08 -14.48
CA ILE A 102 -0.16 -8.51 -13.16
C ILE A 102 -0.76 -9.89 -13.32
N ARG A 103 -0.29 -10.88 -12.56
CA ARG A 103 -0.80 -12.24 -12.61
C ARG A 103 -1.14 -12.76 -11.22
N ARG A 104 -2.32 -13.35 -11.05
CA ARG A 104 -2.69 -14.03 -9.79
C ARG A 104 -1.98 -15.36 -9.68
N ILE A 105 -1.32 -15.61 -8.55
CA ILE A 105 -0.62 -16.85 -8.25
C ILE A 105 -1.14 -17.45 -6.95
N GLU A 106 -1.42 -18.74 -6.98
CA GLU A 106 -1.76 -19.51 -5.80
C GLU A 106 -0.50 -20.03 -5.09
N ARG A 107 -0.43 -19.87 -3.78
CA ARG A 107 0.63 -20.37 -2.91
C ARG A 107 0.08 -21.38 -1.90
N LYS A 108 0.90 -22.37 -1.54
CA LYS A 108 0.55 -23.40 -0.54
C LYS A 108 0.58 -22.87 0.89
N GLU A 109 1.49 -21.95 1.17
CA GLU A 109 1.62 -21.32 2.47
C GLU A 109 0.50 -20.29 2.66
N THR A 110 -0.15 -20.25 3.82
CA THR A 110 -1.26 -19.33 4.12
C THR A 110 -0.92 -18.28 5.18
N SER A 111 0.37 -18.19 5.55
CA SER A 111 0.89 -17.14 6.44
C SER A 111 0.76 -15.75 5.82
N LEU A 112 0.69 -14.70 6.63
CA LEU A 112 0.64 -13.33 6.12
C LEU A 112 1.87 -13.03 5.25
N LEU A 113 1.67 -12.70 3.97
CA LEU A 113 2.78 -12.20 3.15
C LEU A 113 3.13 -10.79 3.61
N LYS A 114 4.28 -10.64 4.28
CA LYS A 114 4.77 -9.35 4.74
C LYS A 114 6.22 -9.17 4.32
N THR A 115 6.45 -8.19 3.46
CA THR A 115 7.79 -7.85 2.98
C THR A 115 8.29 -6.61 3.73
N PRO A 116 9.61 -6.50 4.01
CA PRO A 116 10.15 -5.33 4.67
C PRO A 116 9.83 -4.04 3.93
N ALA A 117 9.48 -3.01 4.67
CA ALA A 117 9.24 -1.69 4.12
C ALA A 117 10.54 -1.13 3.50
N GLN A 118 10.47 -0.70 2.24
CA GLN A 118 11.59 -0.08 1.55
C GLN A 118 11.30 1.40 1.36
N PHE A 119 12.13 2.25 1.96
CA PHE A 119 12.06 3.70 1.75
C PHE A 119 13.12 4.12 0.75
N ARG A 120 12.70 4.74 -0.35
CA ARG A 120 13.59 5.35 -1.34
C ARG A 120 13.53 6.86 -1.21
N ASN A 121 14.69 7.50 -1.12
CA ASN A 121 14.74 8.95 -1.10
C ASN A 121 14.24 9.51 -2.46
N MET A 122 13.21 10.36 -2.39
CA MET A 122 12.60 11.03 -3.53
C MET A 122 12.95 12.51 -3.64
N THR A 123 13.80 13.04 -2.75
CA THR A 123 14.24 14.43 -2.83
C THR A 123 15.12 14.69 -4.05
N GLY A 124 14.97 15.85 -4.67
CA GLY A 124 15.69 16.28 -5.88
C GLY A 124 15.24 15.61 -7.17
N LYS A 125 14.17 14.79 -7.13
CA LYS A 125 13.70 14.00 -8.28
C LYS A 125 12.53 14.61 -9.05
N GLY A 126 12.35 15.93 -8.94
CA GLY A 126 11.31 16.67 -9.66
C GLY A 126 9.97 16.77 -8.94
N TYR A 127 9.94 16.55 -7.62
CA TYR A 127 8.74 16.72 -6.78
C TYR A 127 9.02 17.74 -5.67
N PRO A 128 8.92 19.06 -5.94
CA PRO A 128 9.35 20.11 -5.02
C PRO A 128 8.70 20.06 -3.64
N LEU A 129 7.47 19.56 -3.58
CA LEU A 129 6.73 19.43 -2.32
C LEU A 129 7.35 18.36 -1.40
N LEU A 130 7.94 17.30 -1.97
CA LEU A 130 8.67 16.30 -1.20
C LEU A 130 10.07 16.78 -0.78
N ASP A 131 10.63 17.77 -1.47
CA ASP A 131 11.88 18.43 -1.08
C ASP A 131 11.70 19.30 0.17
N ARG A 132 10.49 19.86 0.34
CA ARG A 132 10.16 20.74 1.47
C ARG A 132 9.53 20.02 2.65
N TYR A 133 8.73 18.98 2.38
CA TYR A 133 7.86 18.39 3.39
C TYR A 133 8.05 16.88 3.54
N ARG A 134 7.65 16.38 4.72
CA ARG A 134 7.51 14.96 5.07
C ARG A 134 6.11 14.69 5.55
N LEU A 135 5.55 13.54 5.19
CA LEU A 135 4.27 13.08 5.67
C LEU A 135 4.46 11.92 6.64
N PHE A 136 3.73 11.95 7.73
CA PHE A 136 3.74 10.92 8.75
C PHE A 136 2.32 10.46 9.02
N VAL A 137 2.19 9.17 9.28
CA VAL A 137 0.96 8.57 9.77
C VAL A 137 1.22 8.15 11.21
N GLU A 138 0.32 8.54 12.10
CA GLU A 138 0.24 8.08 13.48
C GLU A 138 -1.02 7.22 13.62
N VAL A 139 -0.89 6.05 14.21
CA VAL A 139 -2.02 5.20 14.59
C VAL A 139 -2.52 5.67 15.96
N CYS A 140 -3.67 6.31 15.97
CA CYS A 140 -4.22 6.96 17.17
C CYS A 140 -5.03 6.00 18.04
N ASP A 141 -5.79 5.09 17.41
CA ASP A 141 -6.65 4.14 18.11
C ASP A 141 -6.91 2.89 17.25
N ILE A 142 -7.23 1.76 17.90
CA ILE A 142 -7.64 0.50 17.25
C ILE A 142 -8.76 -0.10 18.09
N GLY A 143 -9.96 -0.21 17.52
CA GLY A 143 -11.12 -0.71 18.25
C GLY A 143 -11.13 -2.23 18.47
N VAL A 144 -10.52 -3.01 17.57
CA VAL A 144 -10.44 -4.47 17.69
C VAL A 144 -8.98 -4.91 17.56
N THR A 145 -8.52 -5.25 16.36
CA THR A 145 -7.16 -5.69 16.06
C THR A 145 -6.87 -5.34 14.62
N CYS A 146 -5.67 -4.83 14.32
CA CYS A 146 -5.25 -4.65 12.93
C CYS A 146 -4.64 -5.92 12.35
N TYR A 147 -5.17 -6.42 11.23
CA TYR A 147 -4.64 -7.63 10.59
C TYR A 147 -3.22 -7.49 10.03
N TRP A 148 -2.81 -6.27 9.70
CA TRP A 148 -1.42 -6.00 9.31
C TRP A 148 -0.45 -5.97 10.51
N GLY A 149 -0.99 -5.84 11.72
CA GLY A 149 -0.23 -5.78 12.97
C GLY A 149 0.24 -4.37 13.36
N HIS A 150 -0.44 -3.31 12.91
CA HIS A 150 -0.23 -1.97 13.46
C HIS A 150 -0.65 -1.89 14.93
N LYS A 151 0.04 -1.05 15.69
CA LYS A 151 -0.20 -0.81 17.12
C LYS A 151 -0.50 0.67 17.37
N ILE A 152 -1.26 0.95 18.43
CA ILE A 152 -1.52 2.32 18.87
C ILE A 152 -0.19 3.00 19.22
N GLY A 153 0.02 4.20 18.70
CA GLY A 153 1.26 4.96 18.82
C GLY A 153 2.31 4.65 17.75
N ASP A 154 2.05 3.72 16.83
CA ASP A 154 2.92 3.53 15.66
C ASP A 154 2.98 4.83 14.85
N VAL A 155 4.19 5.29 14.56
CA VAL A 155 4.43 6.45 13.68
C VAL A 155 5.41 6.05 12.59
N PHE A 156 5.03 6.26 11.33
CA PHE A 156 5.89 5.98 10.19
C PHE A 156 5.73 7.02 9.09
N GLU A 157 6.82 7.26 8.36
CA GLU A 157 6.85 8.18 7.21
C GLU A 157 6.23 7.50 5.98
N VAL A 158 5.43 8.25 5.23
CA VAL A 158 4.86 7.82 3.96
C VAL A 158 5.00 8.95 2.95
N ASP A 159 4.92 8.64 1.66
CA ASP A 159 4.76 9.65 0.63
C ASP A 159 4.06 9.05 -0.62
N PRO A 160 3.77 9.83 -1.67
CA PRO A 160 3.12 9.33 -2.88
C PRO A 160 3.89 8.23 -3.63
N PHE A 161 5.14 7.96 -3.28
CA PHE A 161 6.03 6.95 -3.86
C PHE A 161 6.42 5.85 -2.86
N ASN A 162 6.46 6.16 -1.57
CA ASN A 162 6.86 5.25 -0.50
C ASN A 162 5.66 4.85 0.35
N VAL A 163 5.22 3.59 0.18
CA VAL A 163 4.15 2.97 1.00
C VAL A 163 4.63 2.77 2.44
N ASN A 164 5.90 2.37 2.59
CA ASN A 164 6.59 2.16 3.86
C ASN A 164 5.76 1.31 4.86
N GLY A 165 5.66 1.72 6.13
CA GLY A 165 5.00 0.97 7.20
C GLY A 165 3.48 0.75 7.01
N CYS A 166 2.83 1.36 6.01
CA CYS A 166 1.43 1.12 5.70
C CYS A 166 1.20 -0.26 5.05
N CYS A 167 0.05 -0.87 5.34
CA CYS A 167 -0.54 -1.84 4.42
C CYS A 167 -1.16 -1.12 3.21
N CYS A 168 -1.36 -1.83 2.10
CA CYS A 168 -1.84 -1.23 0.86
C CYS A 168 -3.26 -0.64 1.00
N PHE A 169 -4.17 -1.29 1.74
CA PHE A 169 -5.49 -0.73 2.05
C PHE A 169 -5.40 0.63 2.75
N LEU A 170 -4.67 0.72 3.86
CA LEU A 170 -4.47 1.99 4.57
C LEU A 170 -3.79 3.03 3.66
N TYR A 171 -2.74 2.65 2.93
CA TYR A 171 -2.04 3.54 2.01
C TYR A 171 -2.98 4.14 0.96
N THR A 172 -3.84 3.32 0.37
CA THR A 172 -4.77 3.77 -0.69
C THR A 172 -5.84 4.73 -0.17
N GLN A 173 -6.23 4.61 1.11
CA GLN A 173 -7.11 5.53 1.83
C GLN A 173 -6.41 6.87 2.12
N LEU A 174 -5.13 6.83 2.48
CA LEU A 174 -4.31 8.01 2.76
C LEU A 174 -3.97 8.80 1.50
N TYR A 175 -3.79 8.13 0.37
CA TYR A 175 -3.21 8.68 -0.86
C TYR A 175 -3.83 10.02 -1.33
N PRO A 176 -5.16 10.21 -1.36
CA PRO A 176 -5.74 11.50 -1.76
C PRO A 176 -5.35 12.64 -0.82
N PHE A 177 -5.28 12.36 0.49
CA PHE A 177 -4.93 13.36 1.50
C PHE A 177 -3.45 13.72 1.49
N MET A 178 -2.57 12.81 1.07
CA MET A 178 -1.15 13.11 0.88
C MET A 178 -0.95 14.27 -0.09
N HIS A 179 -1.63 14.24 -1.24
CA HIS A 179 -1.55 15.30 -2.25
C HIS A 179 -2.11 16.63 -1.75
N ILE A 180 -3.25 16.60 -1.05
CA ILE A 180 -3.86 17.78 -0.44
C ILE A 180 -2.89 18.43 0.55
N LEU A 181 -2.34 17.65 1.49
CA LEU A 181 -1.43 18.17 2.50
C LEU A 181 -0.12 18.68 1.88
N LEU A 182 0.47 17.94 0.94
CA LEU A 182 1.69 18.36 0.24
C LEU A 182 1.51 19.67 -0.52
N SER A 183 0.33 19.92 -1.08
CA SER A 183 0.02 21.20 -1.75
C SER A 183 -0.06 22.40 -0.78
N GLY A 184 0.07 22.17 0.53
CA GLY A 184 -0.12 23.18 1.58
C GLY A 184 -1.60 23.44 1.91
N ALA A 185 -2.53 22.74 1.27
CA ALA A 185 -3.96 22.83 1.56
C ALA A 185 -4.37 21.93 2.74
N SER A 186 -5.60 22.10 3.21
CA SER A 186 -6.22 21.21 4.18
C SER A 186 -7.69 21.02 3.82
N PRO A 187 -8.28 19.82 4.01
CA PRO A 187 -9.71 19.64 3.81
C PRO A 187 -10.52 20.62 4.67
N ALA A 188 -11.67 21.09 4.17
CA ALA A 188 -12.47 22.10 4.86
C ALA A 188 -12.99 21.68 6.25
N TRP A 189 -13.09 20.37 6.48
CA TRP A 189 -13.50 19.77 7.75
C TRP A 189 -12.32 19.37 8.66
N ALA A 190 -11.07 19.61 8.24
CA ALA A 190 -9.91 19.27 9.05
C ALA A 190 -9.86 20.18 10.30
N ALA A 191 -9.74 19.56 11.48
CA ALA A 191 -9.70 20.29 12.75
C ALA A 191 -8.42 21.12 12.93
N THR A 192 -7.34 20.76 12.23
CA THR A 192 -6.03 21.41 12.31
C THR A 192 -5.43 21.60 10.93
N SER A 193 -4.76 22.73 10.68
CA SER A 193 -3.96 22.89 9.47
C SER A 193 -2.86 21.83 9.41
N HIS A 194 -2.58 21.33 8.21
CA HIS A 194 -1.52 20.34 7.93
C HIS A 194 -1.70 18.95 8.55
N ALA A 195 -2.91 18.60 9.01
CA ALA A 195 -3.22 17.24 9.40
C ALA A 195 -4.66 16.84 9.05
N VAL A 196 -4.87 15.56 8.81
CA VAL A 196 -6.16 14.93 8.56
C VAL A 196 -6.28 13.71 9.45
N MET A 197 -7.44 13.56 10.09
CA MET A 197 -7.82 12.31 10.76
C MET A 197 -8.70 11.48 9.84
N GLY A 198 -8.59 10.16 9.95
CA GLY A 198 -9.43 9.24 9.21
C GLY A 198 -9.41 7.85 9.83
N GLU A 199 -10.17 6.96 9.22
CA GLU A 199 -10.24 5.55 9.60
C GLU A 199 -9.69 4.66 8.49
N CYS A 200 -9.12 3.52 8.88
CA CYS A 200 -8.76 2.45 7.95
C CYS A 200 -10.02 1.99 7.19
N PRO A 201 -9.93 1.69 5.89
CA PRO A 201 -11.07 1.17 5.14
C PRO A 201 -11.50 -0.24 5.61
N ASP A 202 -10.67 -0.93 6.39
CA ASP A 202 -11.08 -2.15 7.09
C ASP A 202 -11.95 -1.79 8.30
N THR A 203 -13.26 -1.93 8.12
CA THR A 203 -14.26 -1.63 9.15
C THR A 203 -14.20 -2.58 10.35
N TYR A 204 -13.54 -3.74 10.23
CA TYR A 204 -13.37 -4.66 11.35
C TYR A 204 -12.34 -4.13 12.34
N ASP A 205 -11.19 -3.69 11.85
CA ASP A 205 -10.07 -3.21 12.67
C ASP A 205 -10.47 -1.99 13.51
N ARG A 206 -11.31 -1.11 12.94
CA ARG A 206 -11.65 0.21 13.49
C ARG A 206 -10.40 1.01 13.86
N LEU A 207 -9.39 0.95 13.01
CA LEU A 207 -8.16 1.70 13.19
C LEU A 207 -8.39 3.17 12.81
N VAL A 208 -8.08 4.07 13.74
CA VAL A 208 -8.11 5.52 13.54
C VAL A 208 -6.67 6.01 13.38
N TYR A 209 -6.44 6.81 12.35
CA TYR A 209 -5.13 7.39 12.08
C TYR A 209 -5.17 8.91 12.03
N ARG A 210 -4.00 9.50 12.21
CA ARG A 210 -3.69 10.89 11.89
C ARG A 210 -2.59 10.95 10.85
N LEU A 211 -2.91 11.49 9.68
CA LEU A 211 -1.93 11.86 8.65
C LEU A 211 -1.55 13.32 8.87
N PHE A 212 -0.27 13.62 9.02
CA PHE A 212 0.19 14.99 9.23
C PHE A 212 1.50 15.28 8.51
N LEU A 213 1.70 16.56 8.21
CA LEU A 213 2.84 17.08 7.47
C LEU A 213 3.82 17.80 8.42
N LYS A 214 5.12 17.65 8.14
CA LYS A 214 6.22 18.37 8.79
C LYS A 214 7.16 18.96 7.74
N ASP A 215 7.70 20.14 7.99
CA ASP A 215 8.83 20.67 7.20
C ASP A 215 10.07 19.76 7.36
N ARG A 216 10.89 19.70 6.32
CA ARG A 216 12.19 19.00 6.32
C ARG A 216 13.29 19.79 7.01
#